data_AF-A0A3A4VI16-F1
#
_entry.id   AF-A0A3A4VI16-F1
#
_cell.length_a   1.000
_cell.length_b   1.000
_cell.length_c   1.000
_cell.angle_alpha   90.00
_cell.angle_beta   90.00
_cell.angle_gamma   90.00
#
_symmetry.space_group_name_H-M   'P 1'
#
loop_
_entity.id
_entity.type
_entity.pdbx_description
1 polymer ?
#
loop_
_entity_poly.entity_id
_entity_poly.type
_entity_poly.pdbx_seq_one_letter_code
_entity_poly.pdbx_strand_id
1 'polypeptide(L)'
;MAKLTDEMKDIIYKNHFGLVATVDEKGNPDLLGIRATDIVSDDTILWPIVDLPTPVKSMENVKRNPNVTVCYHGPRSGYATWGKGKRRYAKGLQLKGVATIHTSGDMFRYENEMFKGALHPVGRLLAVITLKIGEIYKYIPGDWINVESESKGSGISIKIDNKNCSGCGDCVEICPCAVYELKNGNAVVINIDACTGCRLCEKGCPTGAISVSAGARS
;
A
#
# COMPACT_ATOMS: atom_id res chain seq x y z
N MET A 1 23.41 12.45 14.61
CA MET A 1 22.28 12.63 13.66
C MET A 1 22.51 11.72 12.48
N ALA A 2 21.54 10.86 12.16
CA ALA A 2 21.61 9.96 11.01
C ALA A 2 21.29 10.72 9.70
N LYS A 3 21.85 10.26 8.59
CA LYS A 3 21.68 10.86 7.26
C LYS A 3 21.19 9.83 6.24
N LEU A 4 20.31 10.27 5.35
CA LEU A 4 19.78 9.50 4.24
C LEU A 4 20.85 9.32 3.17
N THR A 5 21.08 8.07 2.77
CA THR A 5 21.86 7.75 1.57
C THR A 5 20.98 7.88 0.32
N ASP A 6 21.57 7.96 -0.88
CA ASP A 6 20.78 8.07 -2.12
C ASP A 6 19.83 6.87 -2.34
N GLU A 7 20.25 5.65 -1.96
CA GLU A 7 19.35 4.47 -1.93
C GLU A 7 18.11 4.71 -1.04
N MET A 8 18.27 5.39 0.09
CA MET A 8 17.16 5.66 1.00
C MET A 8 16.22 6.73 0.45
N LYS A 9 16.79 7.78 -0.17
CA LYS A 9 16.02 8.82 -0.84
C LYS A 9 15.18 8.22 -1.97
N ASP A 10 15.74 7.30 -2.75
CA ASP A 10 15.04 6.57 -3.81
C ASP A 10 13.84 5.76 -3.27
N ILE A 11 13.97 5.12 -2.10
CA ILE A 11 12.85 4.44 -1.44
C ILE A 11 11.73 5.42 -1.09
N ILE A 12 12.08 6.59 -0.54
CA ILE A 12 11.09 7.63 -0.17
C ILE A 12 10.40 8.17 -1.43
N TYR A 13 11.16 8.52 -2.47
CA TYR A 13 10.57 9.07 -3.70
C TYR A 13 9.72 8.06 -4.46
N LYS A 14 10.11 6.78 -4.51
CA LYS A 14 9.29 5.73 -5.15
C LYS A 14 8.06 5.37 -4.32
N ASN A 15 8.10 5.57 -3.01
CA ASN A 15 6.96 5.41 -2.11
C ASN A 15 6.46 6.76 -1.65
N HIS A 16 5.66 7.40 -2.49
CA HIS A 16 4.86 8.58 -2.12
C HIS A 16 3.80 8.29 -1.04
N PHE A 17 3.98 7.25 -0.22
CA PHE A 17 3.15 6.92 0.91
C PHE A 17 3.99 6.50 2.12
N GLY A 18 3.96 7.32 3.16
CA GLY A 18 4.58 7.04 4.46
C GLY A 18 3.52 6.78 5.53
N LEU A 19 3.91 6.09 6.59
CA LEU A 19 3.09 5.89 7.79
C LEU A 19 3.80 6.54 8.98
N VAL A 20 3.14 7.52 9.61
CA VAL A 20 3.64 8.22 10.80
C VAL A 20 3.01 7.60 12.03
N ALA A 21 3.83 6.97 12.87
CA ALA A 21 3.41 6.46 14.17
C ALA A 21 3.58 7.55 15.22
N THR A 22 2.51 7.79 15.97
CA THR A 22 2.46 8.72 17.11
C THR A 22 1.80 8.02 18.30
N VAL A 23 1.82 8.66 19.46
CA VAL A 23 1.22 8.11 20.68
C VAL A 23 0.47 9.20 21.43
N ASP A 24 -0.68 8.87 21.99
CA ASP A 24 -1.42 9.78 22.85
C ASP A 24 -0.88 9.82 24.29
N GLU A 25 -1.47 10.66 25.14
CA GLU A 25 -1.09 10.82 26.56
C GLU A 25 -1.24 9.55 27.40
N LYS A 26 -2.10 8.61 26.98
CA LYS A 26 -2.37 7.34 27.67
C LYS A 26 -1.48 6.21 27.16
N GLY A 27 -0.61 6.48 26.19
CA GLY A 27 0.23 5.46 25.57
C GLY A 27 -0.46 4.71 24.43
N ASN A 28 -1.65 5.13 23.97
CA ASN A 28 -2.31 4.45 22.86
C ASN A 28 -1.64 4.85 21.53
N PRO A 29 -1.27 3.89 20.70
CA PRO A 29 -0.66 4.17 19.41
C PRO A 29 -1.68 4.77 18.44
N ASP A 30 -1.19 5.62 17.55
CA ASP A 30 -1.94 6.21 16.45
C ASP A 30 -1.09 6.19 15.18
N LEU A 31 -1.73 6.04 14.02
CA LEU A 31 -1.05 5.88 12.74
C LEU A 31 -1.67 6.77 11.67
N LEU A 32 -0.87 7.65 11.10
CA LEU A 32 -1.27 8.58 10.03
C LEU A 32 -0.61 8.20 8.71
N GLY A 33 -1.40 8.07 7.64
CA GLY A 33 -0.87 7.97 6.28
C GLY A 33 -0.53 9.35 5.71
N ILE A 34 0.67 9.50 5.14
CA ILE A 34 1.13 10.73 4.48
C ILE A 34 1.41 10.46 3.00
N ARG A 35 0.91 11.32 2.09
CA ARG A 35 0.94 11.08 0.63
C ARG A 35 1.87 12.01 -0.18
N ALA A 36 2.56 12.93 0.49
CA ALA A 36 3.51 13.84 -0.13
C ALA A 36 4.67 14.03 0.85
N THR A 37 5.84 13.46 0.58
CA THR A 37 7.03 13.67 1.39
C THR A 37 8.12 14.26 0.52
N ASP A 38 8.66 15.38 0.98
CA ASP A 38 9.88 15.96 0.41
C ASP A 38 11.08 15.77 1.34
N ILE A 39 12.26 15.76 0.74
CA ILE A 39 13.54 15.66 1.44
C ILE A 39 14.17 17.04 1.39
N VAL A 40 14.15 17.74 2.53
CA VAL A 40 14.66 19.12 2.66
C VAL A 40 16.18 19.12 2.79
N SER A 41 16.72 18.10 3.44
CA SER A 41 18.15 17.84 3.58
C SER A 41 18.38 16.35 3.82
N ASP A 42 19.64 15.91 3.80
CA ASP A 42 19.99 14.51 4.08
C ASP A 42 19.54 14.03 5.47
N ASP A 43 19.20 14.92 6.40
CA ASP A 43 18.75 14.58 7.75
C ASP A 43 17.36 15.11 8.09
N THR A 44 16.63 15.66 7.11
CA THR A 44 15.32 16.28 7.35
C THR A 44 14.36 15.98 6.22
N ILE A 45 13.22 15.36 6.55
CA ILE A 45 12.09 15.21 5.64
C ILE A 45 10.94 16.14 6.05
N LEU A 46 10.01 16.35 5.13
CA LEU A 46 8.86 17.21 5.28
C LEU A 46 7.61 16.54 4.71
N TRP A 47 6.44 16.79 5.30
CA TRP A 47 5.16 16.51 4.66
C TRP A 47 4.11 17.60 4.96
N PRO A 48 3.20 17.88 4.02
CA PRO A 48 2.10 18.80 4.23
C PRO A 48 0.97 18.14 5.02
N ILE A 49 0.28 18.96 5.81
CA ILE A 49 -0.99 18.62 6.44
C ILE A 49 -2.08 19.47 5.79
N VAL A 50 -3.10 18.80 5.26
CA VAL A 50 -4.24 19.43 4.58
C VAL A 50 -5.52 19.23 5.38
N ASP A 51 -6.54 20.04 5.11
CA ASP A 51 -7.87 20.04 5.73
C ASP A 51 -8.77 18.85 5.32
N LEU A 52 -8.20 17.65 5.31
CA LEU A 52 -8.93 16.40 5.18
C LEU A 52 -9.28 15.85 6.58
N PRO A 53 -10.31 14.99 6.71
CA PRO A 53 -10.85 14.52 8.00
C PRO A 53 -9.92 13.64 8.87
N THR A 54 -8.58 13.71 8.71
CA THR A 54 -7.67 12.66 9.19
C THR A 54 -6.49 13.09 10.10
N PRO A 55 -5.98 14.34 10.17
CA PRO A 55 -4.74 14.59 10.92
C PRO A 55 -4.90 15.17 12.35
N VAL A 56 -6.12 15.44 12.85
CA VAL A 56 -6.29 16.18 14.13
C VAL A 56 -5.61 15.47 15.30
N LYS A 57 -5.88 14.16 15.49
CA LYS A 57 -5.32 13.38 16.60
C LYS A 57 -3.80 13.26 16.52
N SER A 58 -3.26 12.93 15.34
CA SER A 58 -1.81 12.79 15.18
C SER A 58 -1.08 14.13 15.35
N MET A 59 -1.70 15.25 14.96
CA MET A 59 -1.17 16.59 15.25
C MET A 59 -1.13 16.90 16.75
N GLU A 60 -2.19 16.57 17.48
CA GLU A 60 -2.22 16.73 18.94
C GLU A 60 -1.16 15.87 19.62
N ASN A 61 -0.98 14.64 19.16
CA ASN A 61 0.07 13.75 19.62
C ASN A 61 1.46 14.34 19.39
N VAL A 62 1.74 14.84 18.17
CA VAL A 62 3.04 15.47 17.83
C VAL A 62 3.31 16.72 18.68
N LYS A 63 2.28 17.55 18.94
CA LYS A 63 2.43 18.73 19.81
C LYS A 63 2.85 18.36 21.24
N ARG A 64 2.42 17.20 21.73
CA ARG A 64 2.71 16.72 23.08
C ARG A 64 4.02 15.94 23.15
N ASN A 65 4.23 15.04 22.19
CA ASN A 65 5.43 14.24 22.04
C ASN A 65 5.95 14.35 20.60
N PRO A 66 6.99 15.17 20.36
CA PRO A 66 7.52 15.36 19.02
C PRO A 66 8.34 14.16 18.53
N ASN A 67 8.63 13.17 19.39
CA ASN A 67 9.33 11.97 18.97
C ASN A 67 8.38 11.06 18.20
N VAL A 68 8.57 11.01 16.88
CA VAL A 68 7.73 10.21 15.99
C VAL A 68 8.57 9.28 15.15
N THR A 69 7.88 8.31 14.57
CA THR A 69 8.49 7.36 13.63
C THR A 69 7.76 7.44 12.30
N VAL A 70 8.51 7.55 11.20
CA VAL A 70 7.98 7.50 9.85
C VAL A 70 8.48 6.25 9.15
N CYS A 71 7.55 5.44 8.67
CA CYS A 71 7.83 4.20 7.97
C CYS A 71 7.50 4.34 6.49
N TYR A 72 8.47 4.07 5.63
CA TYR A 72 8.28 3.85 4.20
C TYR A 72 8.43 2.37 3.93
N HIS A 73 7.35 1.74 3.50
CA HIS A 73 7.44 0.39 2.95
C HIS A 73 7.93 0.54 1.51
N GLY A 74 9.02 -0.14 1.14
CA GLY A 74 9.55 -0.12 -0.22
C GLY A 74 8.47 -0.42 -1.28
N PRO A 75 8.66 -0.01 -2.56
CA PRO A 75 7.62 -0.19 -3.55
C PRO A 75 7.22 -1.66 -3.62
N ARG A 76 5.92 -1.93 -3.46
CA ARG A 76 5.38 -3.26 -3.75
C ARG A 76 5.80 -3.55 -5.19
N SER A 77 6.70 -4.50 -5.42
CA SER A 77 7.02 -4.92 -6.78
C SER A 77 5.73 -5.47 -7.39
N GLY A 78 5.03 -4.64 -8.15
CA GLY A 78 3.67 -4.91 -8.61
C GLY A 78 2.60 -4.60 -7.58
N TYR A 79 1.44 -4.18 -8.08
CA TYR A 79 0.16 -4.28 -7.39
C TYR A 79 0.08 -5.59 -6.61
N ALA A 80 -0.63 -5.58 -5.50
CA ALA A 80 -1.01 -6.77 -4.76
C ALA A 80 -1.88 -7.70 -5.63
N THR A 81 -1.31 -8.35 -6.65
CA THR A 81 -1.89 -9.57 -7.16
C THR A 81 -1.69 -10.59 -6.04
N TRP A 82 -2.81 -11.02 -5.47
CA TRP A 82 -2.85 -12.18 -4.57
C TRP A 82 -2.50 -13.42 -5.39
N GLY A 83 -1.22 -13.55 -5.73
CA GLY A 83 -0.71 -14.54 -6.66
C GLY A 83 0.63 -15.10 -6.20
N LYS A 84 0.78 -16.42 -6.36
CA LYS A 84 1.96 -17.22 -6.06
C LYS A 84 3.08 -16.91 -7.07
N GLY A 85 3.69 -15.74 -6.96
CA GLY A 85 4.93 -15.37 -7.65
C GLY A 85 5.94 -14.89 -6.63
N LYS A 86 7.20 -15.32 -6.74
CA LYS A 86 8.29 -14.99 -5.79
C LYS A 86 8.32 -13.48 -5.52
N ARG A 87 7.78 -13.09 -4.36
CA ARG A 87 7.68 -11.69 -3.91
C ARG A 87 9.09 -11.23 -3.53
N ARG A 88 9.72 -10.38 -4.35
CA ARG A 88 10.91 -9.65 -3.89
C ARG A 88 10.41 -8.52 -3.00
N TYR A 89 10.52 -8.70 -1.70
CA TYR A 89 10.26 -7.59 -0.78
C TYR A 89 11.14 -6.41 -1.15
N ALA A 90 10.53 -5.24 -1.34
CA ALA A 90 11.28 -4.02 -1.38
C ALA A 90 11.68 -3.66 0.05
N LYS A 91 12.98 -3.41 0.25
CA LYS A 91 13.54 -2.90 1.50
C LYS A 91 12.71 -1.69 1.96
N GLY A 92 12.30 -1.69 3.22
CA GLY A 92 11.63 -0.57 3.86
C GLY A 92 12.59 0.24 4.73
N LEU A 93 12.14 1.44 5.08
CA LEU A 93 12.85 2.37 5.96
C LEU A 93 11.95 2.76 7.11
N GLN A 94 12.53 2.78 8.31
CA GLN A 94 11.94 3.38 9.48
C GLN A 94 12.87 4.51 9.94
N LEU A 95 12.34 5.73 9.93
CA LEU A 95 13.02 6.95 10.35
C LEU A 95 12.47 7.34 11.71
N LYS A 96 13.33 7.43 12.73
CA LYS A 96 12.95 7.98 14.04
C LYS A 96 13.55 9.36 14.19
N GLY A 97 12.76 10.29 14.71
CA GLY A 97 13.21 11.67 14.80
C GLY A 97 12.27 12.57 15.58
N VAL A 98 12.63 13.85 15.59
CA VAL A 98 11.87 14.91 16.26
C VAL A 98 11.10 15.69 15.22
N ALA A 99 9.77 15.70 15.34
CA ALA A 99 8.86 16.42 14.47
C ALA A 99 8.61 17.85 14.97
N THR A 100 8.55 18.79 14.03
CA THR A 100 8.21 20.19 14.27
C THR A 100 7.08 20.59 13.35
N ILE A 101 6.04 21.21 13.93
CA ILE A 101 4.87 21.70 13.19
C ILE A 101 5.09 23.18 12.83
N HIS A 102 4.96 23.50 11.55
CA HIS A 102 5.07 24.84 10.99
C HIS A 102 3.71 25.26 10.44
N THR A 103 3.10 26.30 10.99
CA THR A 103 1.87 26.91 10.47
C THR A 103 2.14 28.24 9.76
N SER A 104 3.40 28.67 9.72
CA SER A 104 3.90 29.89 9.09
C SER A 104 5.43 29.77 8.89
N GLY A 105 6.07 30.80 8.34
CA GLY A 105 7.52 30.82 8.10
C GLY A 105 7.95 30.21 6.76
N ASP A 106 9.27 30.06 6.58
CA ASP A 106 9.87 29.68 5.28
C ASP A 106 9.41 28.30 4.79
N MET A 107 9.43 27.29 5.66
CA MET A 107 9.00 25.93 5.31
C MET A 107 7.52 25.90 4.91
N PHE A 108 6.66 26.62 5.63
CA PHE A 108 5.25 26.70 5.28
C PHE A 108 5.03 27.43 3.95
N ARG A 109 5.76 28.53 3.69
CA ARG A 109 5.68 29.27 2.43
C ARG A 109 6.12 28.41 1.25
N TYR A 110 7.27 27.75 1.37
CA TYR A 110 7.82 26.85 0.36
C TYR A 110 6.80 25.78 -0.05
N GLU A 111 6.25 25.06 0.94
CA GLU A 111 5.28 23.99 0.66
C GLU A 111 3.98 24.54 0.08
N ASN A 112 3.50 25.69 0.57
CA ASN A 112 2.28 26.30 0.08
C ASN A 112 2.40 26.73 -1.40
N GLU A 113 3.58 27.16 -1.83
CA GLU A 113 3.85 27.47 -3.24
C GLU A 113 3.82 26.20 -4.11
N MET A 114 4.47 25.12 -3.65
CA MET A 114 4.42 23.82 -4.34
C MET A 114 3.00 23.27 -4.42
N PHE A 115 2.24 23.36 -3.32
CA PHE A 115 0.87 22.89 -3.24
C PHE A 115 -0.07 23.66 -4.19
N LYS A 116 0.12 24.98 -4.35
CA LYS A 116 -0.62 25.80 -5.33
C LYS A 116 -0.30 25.45 -6.79
N GLY A 117 0.92 24.97 -7.05
CA GLY A 117 1.37 24.54 -8.37
C GLY A 117 0.98 23.10 -8.74
N ALA A 118 0.41 22.33 -7.82
CA ALA A 118 0.04 20.94 -8.06
C ALA A 118 -1.12 20.82 -9.07
N LEU A 119 -1.08 19.79 -9.92
CA LEU A 119 -2.08 19.58 -10.98
C LEU A 119 -3.50 19.27 -10.42
N HIS A 120 -3.57 18.70 -9.21
CA HIS A 120 -4.83 18.35 -8.53
C HIS A 120 -4.68 18.49 -6.99
N PRO A 121 -4.67 19.71 -6.43
CA PRO A 121 -4.57 19.90 -5.00
C PRO A 121 -5.86 19.43 -4.32
N VAL A 122 -5.73 18.54 -3.32
CA VAL A 122 -6.86 18.09 -2.50
C VAL A 122 -6.78 18.76 -1.14
N GLY A 123 -7.75 19.61 -0.84
CA GLY A 123 -7.81 20.38 0.39
C GLY A 123 -6.96 21.65 0.38
N ARG A 124 -6.82 22.27 1.55
CA ARG A 124 -6.01 23.46 1.84
C ARG A 124 -4.89 23.09 2.79
N LEU A 125 -3.68 23.58 2.53
CA LEU A 125 -2.54 23.45 3.45
C LEU A 125 -2.84 24.15 4.79
N LEU A 126 -2.81 23.37 5.87
CA LEU A 126 -3.01 23.82 7.25
C LEU A 126 -1.69 24.00 7.99
N ALA A 127 -0.76 23.06 7.78
CA ALA A 127 0.54 23.05 8.41
C ALA A 127 1.52 22.24 7.56
N VAL A 128 2.80 22.39 7.88
CA VAL A 128 3.89 21.57 7.37
C VAL A 128 4.57 20.93 8.55
N ILE A 129 4.84 19.64 8.49
CA ILE A 129 5.62 18.97 9.53
C ILE A 129 6.97 18.61 8.97
N THR A 130 8.03 19.02 9.65
CA THR A 130 9.40 18.58 9.37
C THR A 130 9.82 17.55 10.41
N LEU A 131 10.52 16.49 9.99
CA LEU A 131 11.14 15.52 10.89
C LEU A 131 12.66 15.64 10.81
N LYS A 132 13.30 16.01 11.91
CA LYS A 132 14.75 15.91 12.06
C LYS A 132 15.13 14.48 12.42
N ILE A 133 15.84 13.80 11.53
CA ILE A 133 16.14 12.38 11.66
C ILE A 133 17.22 12.14 12.72
N GLY A 134 16.88 11.36 13.73
CA GLY A 134 17.80 10.89 14.77
C GLY A 134 18.43 9.55 14.40
N GLU A 135 17.59 8.59 14.00
CA GLU A 135 17.97 7.21 13.71
C GLU A 135 17.29 6.69 12.44
N ILE A 136 17.97 5.77 11.75
CA ILE A 136 17.46 5.13 10.52
C ILE A 136 17.62 3.63 10.67
N TYR A 137 16.52 2.91 10.47
CA TYR A 137 16.48 1.46 10.44
C TYR A 137 16.06 1.02 9.04
N LYS A 138 16.93 0.27 8.36
CA LYS A 138 16.53 -0.48 7.17
C LYS A 138 15.88 -1.77 7.64
N TYR A 139 14.71 -2.10 7.12
CA TYR A 139 14.10 -3.39 7.39
C TYR A 139 13.72 -4.06 6.08
N ILE A 140 13.74 -5.38 6.10
CA ILE A 140 13.11 -6.20 5.09
C ILE A 140 11.87 -6.73 5.81
N PRO A 141 10.63 -6.49 5.31
CA PRO A 141 9.47 -7.19 5.83
C PRO A 141 9.84 -8.67 5.81
N GLY A 142 9.76 -9.35 6.96
CA GLY A 142 10.26 -10.71 7.09
C GLY A 142 9.74 -11.58 5.94
N ASP A 143 10.53 -12.58 5.54
CA ASP A 143 9.98 -13.66 4.73
C ASP A 143 8.64 -14.03 5.35
N TRP A 144 7.59 -14.14 4.53
CA TRP A 144 6.38 -14.78 5.03
C TRP A 144 6.91 -16.09 5.60
N ILE A 145 6.95 -16.23 6.93
CA ILE A 145 6.95 -17.55 7.52
C ILE A 145 5.81 -18.20 6.75
N ASN A 146 6.11 -19.31 6.08
CA ASN A 146 5.05 -20.19 5.64
C ASN A 146 4.34 -20.56 6.93
N VAL A 147 3.43 -19.71 7.38
CA VAL A 147 2.35 -20.13 8.24
C VAL A 147 1.67 -21.07 7.27
N GLU A 148 1.92 -22.36 7.46
CA GLU A 148 0.96 -23.38 7.11
C GLU A 148 -0.30 -23.08 7.92
N SER A 149 -0.93 -21.92 7.67
CA SER A 149 -2.32 -21.77 7.92
C SER A 149 -2.93 -22.81 6.99
N GLU A 150 -3.44 -23.89 7.58
CA GLU A 150 -4.49 -24.67 6.95
C GLU A 150 -5.61 -23.69 6.61
N SER A 151 -5.48 -23.02 5.47
CA SER A 151 -6.57 -22.29 4.86
C SER A 151 -7.54 -23.40 4.50
N LYS A 152 -8.50 -23.67 5.39
CA LYS A 152 -9.72 -24.40 5.03
C LYS A 152 -10.16 -23.78 3.72
N GLY A 153 -10.05 -24.55 2.63
CA GLY A 153 -10.23 -24.05 1.27
C GLY A 153 -11.49 -23.21 1.19
N SER A 154 -11.49 -22.21 0.32
CA SER A 154 -12.54 -21.18 0.21
C SER A 154 -13.97 -21.72 -0.06
N GLY A 155 -14.14 -23.04 -0.13
CA GLY A 155 -15.37 -23.73 -0.50
C GLY A 155 -15.73 -23.52 -1.96
N ILE A 156 -14.92 -22.79 -2.73
CA ILE A 156 -15.24 -22.40 -4.09
C ILE A 156 -14.72 -23.46 -5.04
N SER A 157 -15.59 -23.91 -5.95
CA SER A 157 -15.24 -24.79 -7.05
C SER A 157 -15.61 -24.13 -8.38
N ILE A 158 -14.70 -24.20 -9.35
CA ILE A 158 -14.91 -23.72 -10.71
C ILE A 158 -14.95 -24.93 -11.63
N LYS A 159 -15.97 -25.03 -12.48
CA LYS A 159 -16.08 -26.02 -13.55
C LYS A 159 -15.94 -25.30 -14.90
N ILE A 160 -15.11 -25.85 -15.79
CA ILE A 160 -14.96 -25.39 -17.17
C ILE A 160 -15.40 -26.52 -18.10
N ASP A 161 -16.37 -26.24 -18.97
CA ASP A 161 -16.76 -27.13 -20.06
C ASP A 161 -15.85 -26.89 -21.27
N ASN A 162 -14.80 -27.72 -21.39
CA ASN A 162 -13.84 -27.62 -22.49
C ASN A 162 -14.43 -27.86 -23.87
N LYS A 163 -15.65 -28.44 -23.99
CA LYS A 163 -16.32 -28.57 -25.30
C LYS A 163 -16.91 -27.25 -25.76
N ASN A 164 -17.35 -26.43 -24.81
CA ASN A 164 -17.96 -25.13 -25.05
C ASN A 164 -16.96 -23.98 -24.88
N CYS A 165 -15.75 -24.23 -24.37
CA CYS A 165 -14.70 -23.23 -24.27
C CYS A 165 -14.16 -22.89 -25.65
N SER A 166 -14.23 -21.61 -26.03
CA SER A 166 -13.67 -21.11 -27.29
C SER A 166 -12.19 -20.70 -27.19
N GLY A 167 -11.62 -20.69 -25.99
CA GLY A 167 -10.26 -20.21 -25.75
C GLY A 167 -10.07 -18.70 -25.87
N CYS A 168 -11.15 -17.89 -25.87
CA CYS A 168 -11.09 -16.45 -26.12
C CYS A 168 -10.24 -15.66 -25.11
N GLY A 169 -10.13 -16.14 -23.87
CA GLY A 169 -9.31 -15.49 -22.84
C GLY A 169 -10.04 -14.48 -21.96
N ASP A 170 -11.32 -14.18 -22.20
CA ASP A 170 -12.09 -13.19 -21.41
C ASP A 170 -12.06 -13.49 -19.91
N CYS A 171 -12.06 -14.77 -19.53
CA CYS A 171 -11.94 -15.20 -18.14
C CYS A 171 -10.60 -14.84 -17.48
N VAL A 172 -9.51 -14.75 -18.26
CA VAL A 172 -8.19 -14.31 -17.82
C VAL A 172 -8.21 -12.80 -17.59
N GLU A 173 -8.76 -12.04 -18.55
CA GLU A 173 -8.82 -10.57 -18.48
C GLU A 173 -9.75 -10.06 -17.37
N ILE A 174 -10.95 -10.64 -17.26
CA ILE A 174 -11.98 -10.17 -16.33
C ILE A 174 -11.71 -10.61 -14.87
N CYS A 175 -10.77 -11.53 -14.65
CA CYS A 175 -10.53 -12.06 -13.31
C CYS A 175 -9.56 -11.16 -12.54
N PRO A 176 -10.03 -10.38 -11.54
CA PRO A 176 -9.15 -9.52 -10.74
C PRO A 176 -8.16 -10.32 -9.87
N CYS A 177 -8.42 -11.62 -9.71
CA CYS A 177 -7.63 -12.54 -8.89
C CYS A 177 -6.65 -13.39 -9.72
N ALA A 178 -6.58 -13.20 -11.04
CA ALA A 178 -5.72 -13.96 -11.94
C ALA A 178 -5.81 -15.50 -11.73
N VAL A 179 -7.04 -16.01 -11.69
CA VAL A 179 -7.34 -17.43 -11.40
C VAL A 179 -7.11 -18.33 -12.63
N TYR A 180 -7.08 -17.76 -13.83
CA TYR A 180 -7.09 -18.49 -15.10
C TYR A 180 -5.81 -18.25 -15.92
N GLU A 181 -5.45 -19.24 -16.73
CA GLU A 181 -4.53 -19.14 -17.86
C GLU A 181 -5.15 -19.81 -19.09
N LEU A 182 -4.66 -19.47 -20.28
CA LEU A 182 -4.94 -20.23 -21.50
C LEU A 182 -3.85 -21.28 -21.73
N LYS A 183 -4.24 -22.55 -21.81
CA LYS A 183 -3.37 -23.67 -22.19
C LYS A 183 -4.02 -24.48 -23.29
N ASN A 184 -3.29 -24.71 -24.38
CA ASN A 184 -3.75 -25.48 -25.53
C ASN A 184 -5.14 -25.02 -26.04
N GLY A 185 -5.34 -23.70 -26.14
CA GLY A 185 -6.59 -23.11 -26.61
C GLY A 185 -7.78 -23.23 -25.65
N ASN A 186 -7.58 -23.64 -24.40
CA ASN A 186 -8.63 -23.71 -23.38
C ASN A 186 -8.26 -22.94 -22.12
N ALA A 187 -9.27 -22.41 -21.44
CA ALA A 187 -9.11 -21.83 -20.12
C ALA A 187 -8.81 -22.92 -19.08
N VAL A 188 -7.83 -22.69 -18.23
CA VAL A 188 -7.44 -23.60 -17.13
C VAL A 188 -7.35 -22.79 -15.84
N VAL A 189 -7.90 -23.34 -14.76
CA VAL A 189 -7.78 -22.77 -13.41
C VAL A 189 -6.40 -23.08 -12.86
N ILE A 190 -5.61 -22.04 -12.57
CA ILE A 190 -4.25 -22.17 -12.04
C ILE A 190 -4.13 -21.80 -10.56
N ASN A 191 -5.10 -21.06 -10.02
CA ASN A 191 -5.02 -20.54 -8.67
C ASN A 191 -6.41 -20.43 -8.01
N ILE A 192 -7.05 -21.59 -7.78
CA ILE A 192 -8.40 -21.65 -7.17
C ILE A 192 -8.44 -21.01 -5.78
N ASP A 193 -7.35 -21.08 -5.01
CA ASP A 193 -7.25 -20.50 -3.66
C ASP A 193 -7.42 -18.97 -3.66
N ALA A 194 -7.06 -18.30 -4.77
CA ALA A 194 -7.22 -16.86 -4.91
C ALA A 194 -8.65 -16.47 -5.36
N CYS A 195 -9.49 -17.44 -5.73
CA CYS A 195 -10.84 -17.14 -6.16
C CYS A 195 -11.69 -16.63 -4.99
N THR A 196 -12.30 -15.47 -5.17
CA THR A 196 -13.24 -14.86 -4.21
C THR A 196 -14.69 -15.28 -4.43
N GLY A 197 -14.97 -16.04 -5.50
CA GLY A 197 -16.32 -16.46 -5.85
C GLY A 197 -17.17 -15.32 -6.43
N CYS A 198 -16.55 -14.26 -6.96
CA CYS A 198 -17.25 -13.08 -7.50
C CYS A 198 -18.07 -13.34 -8.78
N ARG A 199 -17.82 -14.48 -9.46
CA ARG A 199 -18.54 -14.95 -10.67
C ARG A 199 -18.46 -14.05 -11.90
N LEU A 200 -17.50 -13.13 -11.96
CA LEU A 200 -17.28 -12.28 -13.15
C LEU A 200 -16.95 -13.12 -14.39
N CYS A 201 -16.10 -14.15 -14.24
CA CYS A 201 -15.75 -15.08 -15.31
C CYS A 201 -16.94 -15.91 -15.82
N GLU A 202 -17.88 -16.29 -14.95
CA GLU A 202 -19.10 -17.00 -15.34
C GLU A 202 -20.03 -16.09 -16.14
N LYS A 203 -20.26 -14.85 -15.67
CA LYS A 203 -21.10 -13.87 -16.38
C LYS A 203 -20.49 -13.36 -17.68
N GLY A 204 -19.16 -13.24 -17.72
CA GLY A 204 -18.42 -12.71 -18.87
C GLY A 204 -18.09 -13.76 -19.92
N CYS A 205 -18.34 -15.05 -19.67
CA CYS A 205 -18.01 -16.09 -20.64
C CYS A 205 -19.03 -16.08 -21.80
N PRO A 206 -18.60 -15.76 -23.05
CA PRO A 206 -19.53 -15.61 -24.18
C PRO A 206 -20.20 -16.94 -24.56
N THR A 207 -19.59 -18.08 -24.23
CA THR A 207 -20.10 -19.42 -24.51
C THR A 207 -20.77 -20.08 -23.30
N GLY A 208 -20.79 -19.43 -22.13
CA GLY A 208 -21.30 -20.01 -20.90
C GLY A 208 -20.50 -21.22 -20.39
N ALA A 209 -19.24 -21.39 -20.82
CA ALA A 209 -18.43 -22.56 -20.49
C ALA A 209 -17.92 -22.62 -19.05
N ILE A 210 -18.09 -21.56 -18.24
CA ILE A 210 -17.56 -21.47 -16.87
C ILE A 210 -18.71 -21.47 -15.87
N SER A 211 -18.61 -22.29 -14.82
CA SER A 211 -19.56 -22.28 -13.69
C SER A 211 -18.84 -22.17 -12.35
N VAL A 212 -19.31 -21.28 -11.47
CA VAL A 212 -18.73 -21.05 -10.13
C VAL A 212 -19.70 -21.46 -9.04
N SER A 213 -19.31 -22.43 -8.21
CA SER A 213 -20.10 -22.89 -7.06
C SER A 213 -19.38 -22.63 -5.74
N ALA A 214 -20.14 -22.39 -4.68
CA ALA A 214 -19.64 -22.37 -3.31
C ALA A 214 -20.25 -23.56 -2.56
N GLY A 215 -19.41 -24.41 -1.98
CA GLY A 215 -19.84 -25.54 -1.16
C GLY A 215 -20.59 -25.06 0.07
N ALA A 216 -21.64 -25.78 0.43
CA ALA A 216 -22.32 -25.59 1.71
C ALA A 216 -21.31 -25.78 2.84
N ARG A 217 -21.18 -24.78 3.71
CA ARG A 217 -20.37 -24.89 4.92
C ARG A 217 -21.07 -25.90 5.84
N SER A 218 -20.54 -27.11 5.93
CA SER A 218 -20.88 -28.08 6.99
C SER A 218 -20.24 -27.67 8.31
#